data_AF-A0A1F6EK48-F1
#
_entry.id   AF-A0A1F6EK48-F1
#
_cell.length_a   1.000
_cell.length_b   1.000
_cell.length_c   1.000
_cell.angle_alpha   90.00
_cell.angle_beta   90.00
_cell.angle_gamma   90.00
#
_symmetry.space_group_name_H-M   'P 1'
#
loop_
_entity.id
_entity.type
_entity.pdbx_description
1 polymer ?
#
loop_
_entity_poly.entity_id
_entity_poly.type
_entity_poly.pdbx_seq_one_letter_code
_entity_poly.pdbx_strand_id
1 'polypeptide(L)'
;MAEDLSGDLPGKERLPNDPRVYVREFVHERTEAAKSKPIGTIRDAVIGDFCAQNNIDPLTARGLSHLVKRFDRVKKPEDAEQLLLFALWVRDRVPGDFYGRNAMTYLANQDTPLQNVLENMAANYLYWTHIFGQKTFETSHDTVSPREGIWKSWLPLEGYYLSLKGGSGSGTFSMDIAIGHDNKYEEHKDMPQPLHDTGGEIWRVGFDLEISGEKEKIFRIIRTGSGQKSQKDPEKQVKQKEIRKTFLDKYKTSPQRLLLFLALEIAYTLKFDKAKALSTEGAMRLSLLAQAKSPLDYSASMTGAGFEDRGGNWLEMNNLQEDYYDILAGAGYEEALQPHEVRGFGMVIEAFNKLGHMDAGELTLKLAHEEPEELQKAWDAYARLRTQERERQSRTDLAGNQKE
;
A
#
# COMPACT_ATOMS: atom_id res chain seq x y z
N MET A 1 16.37 12.74 -1.80
CA MET A 1 17.45 12.93 -2.78
C MET A 1 17.05 12.17 -4.02
N ALA A 2 16.97 12.83 -5.19
CA ALA A 2 16.69 12.13 -6.44
C ALA A 2 18.01 11.50 -6.88
N GLU A 3 18.17 10.19 -6.63
CA GLU A 3 19.29 9.46 -7.19
C GLU A 3 19.14 9.43 -8.71
N ASP A 4 20.22 9.80 -9.37
CA ASP A 4 20.36 9.77 -10.82
C ASP A 4 20.14 8.33 -11.31
N LEU A 5 19.27 8.16 -12.31
CA LEU A 5 18.84 6.86 -12.83
C LEU A 5 19.91 6.17 -13.71
N SER A 6 21.16 6.66 -13.67
CA SER A 6 22.24 6.36 -14.60
C SER A 6 23.23 5.29 -14.12
N GLY A 7 22.92 4.51 -13.08
CA GLY A 7 23.82 3.48 -12.56
C GLY A 7 24.09 2.35 -13.55
N ASP A 8 25.31 2.31 -14.10
CA ASP A 8 25.83 1.27 -15.00
C ASP A 8 25.92 -0.10 -14.31
N LEU A 9 25.44 -1.14 -14.99
CA LEU A 9 25.64 -2.57 -14.66
C LEU A 9 26.18 -3.34 -15.88
N PRO A 10 27.03 -4.37 -15.67
CA PRO A 10 27.74 -5.03 -16.76
C PRO A 10 26.88 -6.08 -17.47
N GLY A 11 26.94 -6.09 -18.81
CA GLY A 11 26.54 -7.27 -19.61
C GLY A 11 25.33 -7.16 -20.54
N LYS A 12 24.93 -5.97 -20.99
CA LYS A 12 23.87 -5.79 -22.02
C LYS A 12 24.41 -4.99 -23.21
N GLU A 13 23.93 -5.29 -24.43
CA GLU A 13 24.16 -4.44 -25.60
C GLU A 13 23.89 -2.99 -25.23
N ARG A 14 24.91 -2.13 -25.38
CA ARG A 14 24.84 -0.74 -24.98
C ARG A 14 23.75 -0.06 -25.79
N LEU A 15 22.68 0.36 -25.10
CA LEU A 15 21.84 1.45 -25.58
C LEU A 15 22.76 2.63 -25.99
N PRO A 16 22.37 3.47 -26.97
CA PRO A 16 23.11 4.71 -27.26
C PRO A 16 23.37 5.49 -25.98
N ASN A 17 24.50 6.21 -25.91
CA ASN A 17 25.09 6.81 -24.70
C ASN A 17 24.15 7.69 -23.83
N ASP A 18 22.94 8.02 -24.29
CA ASP A 18 21.87 8.61 -23.48
C ASP A 18 20.50 7.96 -23.83
N PRO A 19 19.88 7.18 -22.91
CA PRO A 19 18.56 6.59 -23.10
C PRO A 19 17.46 7.61 -23.45
N ARG A 20 17.60 8.87 -23.01
CA ARG A 20 16.62 9.94 -23.31
C ARG A 20 16.67 10.36 -24.77
N VAL A 21 17.87 10.47 -25.33
CA VAL A 21 18.06 10.80 -26.75
C VAL A 21 17.49 9.67 -27.61
N TYR A 22 17.86 8.43 -27.30
CA TYR A 22 17.36 7.25 -28.01
C TYR A 22 15.82 7.14 -28.00
N VAL A 23 15.20 7.30 -26.83
CA VAL A 23 13.74 7.24 -26.70
C VAL A 23 13.06 8.38 -27.48
N ARG A 24 13.61 9.60 -27.40
CA ARG A 24 13.07 10.75 -28.13
C ARG A 24 13.12 10.56 -29.63
N GLU A 25 14.26 10.11 -30.16
CA GLU A 25 14.42 9.81 -31.58
C GLU A 25 13.42 8.74 -32.03
N PHE A 26 13.27 7.66 -31.26
CA PHE A 26 12.29 6.61 -31.54
C PHE A 26 10.85 7.17 -31.60
N VAL A 27 10.42 7.95 -30.60
CA VAL A 27 9.07 8.52 -30.57
C VAL A 27 8.85 9.48 -31.74
N HIS A 28 9.85 10.29 -32.08
CA HIS A 28 9.80 11.22 -33.21
C HIS A 28 9.63 10.46 -34.53
N GLU A 29 10.47 9.46 -34.81
CA GLU A 29 10.39 8.64 -36.03
C GLU A 29 9.01 7.98 -36.19
N ARG A 30 8.45 7.43 -35.11
CA ARG A 30 7.13 6.77 -35.14
C ARG A 30 5.99 7.76 -35.36
N THR A 31 6.10 8.97 -34.81
CA THR A 31 5.10 10.02 -34.97
C THR A 31 5.12 10.59 -36.40
N GLU A 32 6.31 10.79 -36.98
CA GLU A 32 6.49 11.20 -38.38
C GLU A 32 5.98 10.13 -39.35
N ALA A 33 6.37 8.87 -39.15
CA ALA A 33 5.92 7.75 -39.99
C ALA A 33 4.39 7.57 -39.98
N ALA A 34 3.73 7.94 -38.88
CA ALA A 34 2.28 7.90 -38.75
C ALA A 34 1.55 9.05 -39.47
N LYS A 35 2.26 9.92 -40.18
CA LYS A 35 1.71 11.07 -40.92
C LYS A 35 0.88 12.00 -40.03
N SER A 36 1.45 12.38 -38.88
CA SER A 36 0.83 13.33 -37.94
C SER A 36 -0.49 12.86 -37.29
N LYS A 37 -0.74 11.54 -37.23
CA LYS A 37 -1.80 11.02 -36.35
C LYS A 37 -1.49 11.40 -34.89
N PRO A 38 -2.50 11.81 -34.10
CA PRO A 38 -2.30 12.07 -32.68
C PRO A 38 -1.67 10.88 -31.96
N ILE A 39 -0.72 11.13 -31.05
CA ILE A 39 -0.01 10.06 -30.32
C ILE A 39 -1.00 9.13 -29.60
N GLY A 40 -2.12 9.66 -29.10
CA GLY A 40 -3.17 8.87 -28.45
C GLY A 40 -3.77 7.76 -29.33
N THR A 41 -3.72 7.90 -30.66
CA THR A 41 -4.20 6.91 -31.63
C THR A 41 -3.17 5.83 -31.95
N ILE A 42 -1.87 6.15 -31.84
CA ILE A 42 -0.78 5.23 -32.19
C ILE A 42 -0.03 4.68 -30.97
N ARG A 43 -0.36 5.15 -29.75
CA ARG A 43 0.36 4.85 -28.50
C ARG A 43 0.62 3.38 -28.25
N ASP A 44 -0.35 2.50 -28.51
CA ASP A 44 -0.18 1.06 -28.25
C ASP A 44 0.84 0.43 -29.20
N ALA A 45 0.87 0.86 -30.46
CA ALA A 45 1.86 0.40 -31.43
C ALA A 45 3.25 0.92 -31.07
N VAL A 46 3.36 2.19 -30.67
CA VAL A 46 4.62 2.79 -30.21
C VAL A 46 5.17 2.05 -28.99
N ILE A 47 4.33 1.77 -27.98
CA ILE A 47 4.70 1.02 -26.78
C ILE A 47 5.13 -0.41 -27.14
N GLY A 48 4.32 -1.10 -27.94
CA GLY A 48 4.59 -2.49 -28.35
C GLY A 48 5.89 -2.64 -29.12
N ASP A 49 6.09 -1.80 -30.15
CA ASP A 49 7.29 -1.82 -30.98
C ASP A 49 8.54 -1.51 -30.16
N PHE A 50 8.48 -0.50 -29.28
CA PHE A 50 9.62 -0.14 -28.44
C PHE A 50 9.98 -1.27 -27.47
N CYS A 51 8.97 -1.85 -26.81
CA CYS A 51 9.18 -2.94 -25.86
C CYS A 51 9.78 -4.16 -26.54
N ALA A 52 9.29 -4.53 -27.73
CA ALA A 52 9.82 -5.63 -28.51
C ALA A 52 11.28 -5.39 -28.94
N GLN A 53 11.62 -4.18 -29.39
CA GLN A 53 13.00 -3.83 -29.77
C GLN A 53 13.99 -3.85 -28.60
N ASN A 54 13.51 -3.59 -27.38
CA ASN A 54 14.34 -3.42 -26.19
C ASN A 54 14.34 -4.63 -25.25
N ASN A 55 13.85 -5.79 -25.72
CA ASN A 55 13.70 -7.02 -24.95
C ASN A 55 12.92 -6.80 -23.63
N ILE A 56 11.88 -5.97 -23.68
CA ILE A 56 10.96 -5.74 -22.57
C ILE A 56 9.82 -6.75 -22.68
N ASP A 57 9.52 -7.42 -21.58
CA ASP A 57 8.50 -8.47 -21.52
C ASP A 57 7.11 -7.99 -22.05
N PRO A 58 6.39 -8.81 -22.85
CA PRO A 58 5.08 -8.43 -23.39
C PRO A 58 3.98 -8.17 -22.35
N LEU A 59 4.07 -8.71 -21.13
CA LEU A 59 3.14 -8.38 -20.05
C LEU A 59 3.43 -6.97 -19.51
N THR A 60 4.71 -6.59 -19.43
CA THR A 60 5.12 -5.22 -19.09
C THR A 60 4.58 -4.22 -20.10
N ALA A 61 4.73 -4.50 -21.41
CA ALA A 61 4.18 -3.66 -22.48
C ALA A 61 2.65 -3.49 -22.36
N ARG A 62 1.93 -4.59 -22.11
CA ARG A 62 0.48 -4.55 -21.84
C ARG A 62 0.16 -3.71 -20.61
N GLY A 63 0.90 -3.89 -19.52
CA GLY A 63 0.76 -3.10 -18.29
C GLY A 63 0.87 -1.60 -18.53
N LEU A 64 1.88 -1.17 -19.29
CA LEU A 64 2.10 0.23 -19.68
C LEU A 64 0.93 0.77 -20.52
N SER A 65 0.46 0.02 -21.52
CA SER A 65 -0.72 0.38 -22.31
C SER A 65 -1.98 0.55 -21.45
N HIS A 66 -2.19 -0.32 -20.45
CA HIS A 66 -3.31 -0.20 -19.52
C HIS A 66 -3.21 1.04 -18.63
N LEU A 67 -2.02 1.34 -18.10
CA LEU A 67 -1.77 2.52 -17.26
C LEU A 67 -2.21 3.81 -17.96
N VAL A 68 -1.83 3.96 -19.22
CA VAL A 68 -2.06 5.20 -19.97
C VAL A 68 -3.45 5.30 -20.57
N LYS A 69 -4.09 4.18 -20.92
CA LYS A 69 -5.49 4.15 -21.36
C LYS A 69 -6.45 4.55 -20.26
N ARG A 70 -6.25 4.02 -19.05
CA ARG A 70 -7.21 4.14 -17.95
C ARG A 70 -7.49 5.59 -17.53
N PHE A 71 -6.50 6.46 -17.66
CA PHE A 71 -6.59 7.86 -17.28
C PHE A 71 -6.35 8.82 -18.46
N ASP A 72 -6.30 8.27 -19.69
CA ASP A 72 -5.97 8.98 -20.92
C ASP A 72 -4.74 9.91 -20.77
N ARG A 73 -3.65 9.39 -20.19
CA ARG A 73 -2.49 10.18 -19.75
C ARG A 73 -1.40 10.40 -20.82
N VAL A 74 -1.56 9.83 -22.02
CA VAL A 74 -0.62 10.03 -23.14
C VAL A 74 -1.35 10.78 -24.24
N LYS A 75 -1.12 12.10 -24.27
CA LYS A 75 -1.77 13.04 -25.20
C LYS A 75 -0.77 13.72 -26.14
N LYS A 76 0.52 13.76 -25.76
CA LYS A 76 1.61 14.36 -26.54
C LYS A 76 2.85 13.45 -26.61
N PRO A 77 3.74 13.63 -27.60
CA PRO A 77 4.95 12.80 -27.76
C PRO A 77 5.80 12.71 -26.49
N GLU A 78 5.92 13.80 -25.73
CA GLU A 78 6.71 13.85 -24.50
C GLU A 78 6.16 12.89 -23.43
N ASP A 79 4.84 12.65 -23.40
CA ASP A 79 4.25 11.67 -22.48
C ASP A 79 4.67 10.24 -22.86
N ALA A 80 4.78 9.96 -24.16
CA ALA A 80 5.27 8.67 -24.65
C ALA A 80 6.77 8.52 -24.33
N GLU A 81 7.58 9.58 -24.47
CA GLU A 81 8.99 9.55 -24.07
C GLU A 81 9.16 9.16 -22.59
N GLN A 82 8.41 9.80 -21.70
CA GLN A 82 8.45 9.50 -20.26
C GLN A 82 8.04 8.06 -19.96
N LEU A 83 6.99 7.56 -20.64
CA LEU A 83 6.52 6.18 -20.47
C LEU A 83 7.55 5.15 -20.93
N LEU A 84 8.23 5.38 -22.06
CA LEU A 84 9.22 4.45 -22.59
C LEU A 84 10.52 4.48 -21.79
N LEU A 85 10.91 5.63 -21.24
CA LEU A 85 11.99 5.72 -20.26
C LEU A 85 11.67 4.90 -18.99
N PHE A 86 10.43 5.01 -18.50
CA PHE A 86 9.98 4.17 -17.40
C PHE A 86 9.96 2.68 -17.76
N ALA A 87 9.63 2.32 -19.01
CA ALA A 87 9.68 0.94 -19.49
C ALA A 87 11.11 0.35 -19.42
N LEU A 88 12.12 1.11 -19.84
CA LEU A 88 13.52 0.72 -19.69
C LEU A 88 13.91 0.57 -18.22
N TRP A 89 13.50 1.54 -17.38
CA TRP A 89 13.75 1.47 -15.93
C TRP A 89 13.13 0.21 -15.31
N VAL A 90 11.90 -0.14 -15.68
CA VAL A 90 11.23 -1.36 -15.22
C VAL A 90 12.02 -2.60 -15.63
N ARG A 91 12.42 -2.71 -16.90
CA ARG A 91 13.22 -3.82 -17.43
C ARG A 91 14.51 -4.02 -16.63
N ASP A 92 15.14 -2.92 -16.21
CA ASP A 92 16.46 -2.97 -15.59
C ASP A 92 16.43 -3.11 -14.06
N ARG A 93 15.30 -2.77 -13.41
CA ARG A 93 15.21 -2.73 -11.94
C ARG A 93 14.24 -3.73 -11.34
N VAL A 94 13.24 -4.22 -12.09
CA VAL A 94 12.13 -5.01 -11.55
C VAL A 94 12.32 -6.49 -11.92
N PRO A 95 12.00 -7.45 -11.03
CA PRO A 95 12.08 -8.87 -11.34
C PRO A 95 11.25 -9.25 -12.58
N GLY A 96 11.78 -10.19 -13.39
CA GLY A 96 11.30 -10.51 -14.75
C GLY A 96 9.84 -10.94 -14.89
N ASP A 97 9.14 -11.23 -13.79
CA ASP A 97 7.79 -11.83 -13.80
C ASP A 97 6.73 -11.06 -13.02
N PHE A 98 7.08 -9.91 -12.47
CA PHE A 98 6.19 -9.10 -11.63
C PHE A 98 4.86 -8.72 -12.32
N TYR A 99 4.85 -8.60 -13.65
CA TYR A 99 3.70 -8.11 -14.43
C TYR A 99 2.77 -9.19 -14.98
N GLY A 100 3.04 -10.48 -14.71
CA GLY A 100 2.24 -11.62 -15.18
C GLY A 100 0.74 -11.58 -14.86
N ARG A 101 0.31 -10.76 -13.88
CA ARG A 101 -1.08 -10.76 -13.40
C ARG A 101 -1.72 -9.39 -13.19
N ASN A 102 -1.03 -8.26 -13.36
CA ASN A 102 -1.54 -6.94 -12.98
C ASN A 102 -1.33 -5.89 -14.08
N ALA A 103 -2.41 -5.23 -14.48
CA ALA A 103 -2.33 -3.95 -15.18
C ALA A 103 -1.64 -2.92 -14.26
N MET A 104 -0.63 -2.21 -14.77
CA MET A 104 -0.02 -1.12 -14.02
C MET A 104 -1.08 -0.07 -13.70
N THR A 105 -1.19 0.26 -12.43
CA THR A 105 -2.11 1.27 -11.90
C THR A 105 -1.36 2.14 -10.90
N TYR A 106 -1.71 3.41 -10.84
CA TYR A 106 -1.31 4.30 -9.76
C TYR A 106 -2.49 5.21 -9.44
N LEU A 107 -2.84 5.32 -8.16
CA LEU A 107 -3.91 6.20 -7.73
C LEU A 107 -3.36 7.62 -7.60
N ALA A 108 -3.80 8.49 -8.50
CA ALA A 108 -3.47 9.90 -8.50
C ALA A 108 -4.68 10.68 -9.01
N ASN A 109 -4.72 11.98 -8.71
CA ASN A 109 -5.75 12.86 -9.26
C ASN A 109 -5.66 12.88 -10.81
N GLN A 110 -6.76 13.26 -11.46
CA GLN A 110 -6.87 13.22 -12.92
C GLN A 110 -5.88 14.16 -13.62
N ASP A 111 -5.55 15.26 -12.97
CA ASP A 111 -4.66 16.32 -13.42
C ASP A 111 -3.18 16.08 -13.09
N THR A 112 -2.84 15.05 -12.30
CA THR A 112 -1.45 14.74 -11.97
C THR A 112 -0.64 14.44 -13.25
N PRO A 113 0.49 15.13 -13.50
CA PRO A 113 1.33 14.86 -14.66
C PRO A 113 1.80 13.40 -14.73
N LEU A 114 1.87 12.82 -15.93
CA LEU A 114 2.32 11.44 -16.12
C LEU A 114 3.72 11.22 -15.55
N GLN A 115 4.63 12.17 -15.76
CA GLN A 115 5.99 12.12 -15.20
C GLN A 115 5.96 11.89 -13.68
N ASN A 116 5.18 12.70 -12.93
CA ASN A 116 5.08 12.55 -11.48
C ASN A 116 4.51 11.18 -11.09
N VAL A 117 3.55 10.63 -11.85
CA VAL A 117 3.02 9.28 -11.61
C VAL A 117 4.12 8.23 -11.76
N LEU A 118 4.89 8.28 -12.84
CA LEU A 118 5.95 7.31 -13.12
C LEU A 118 7.11 7.42 -12.12
N GLU A 119 7.52 8.64 -11.78
CA GLU A 119 8.55 8.92 -10.77
C GLU A 119 8.14 8.37 -9.40
N ASN A 120 6.88 8.57 -8.99
CA ASN A 120 6.38 8.00 -7.74
C ASN A 120 6.29 6.48 -7.76
N MET A 121 5.87 5.87 -8.89
CA MET A 121 5.90 4.41 -9.02
C MET A 121 7.32 3.87 -8.86
N ALA A 122 8.31 4.49 -9.50
CA ALA A 122 9.71 4.10 -9.37
C ALA A 122 10.22 4.28 -7.93
N ALA A 123 9.92 5.43 -7.31
CA ALA A 123 10.27 5.72 -5.93
C ALA A 123 9.66 4.69 -4.96
N ASN A 124 8.41 4.28 -5.18
CA ASN A 124 7.73 3.28 -4.35
C ASN A 124 8.44 1.94 -4.39
N TYR A 125 8.80 1.45 -5.57
CA TYR A 125 9.56 0.22 -5.70
C TYR A 125 10.90 0.30 -4.96
N LEU A 126 11.68 1.35 -5.20
CA LEU A 126 13.00 1.51 -4.58
C LEU A 126 12.88 1.62 -3.06
N TYR A 127 11.91 2.38 -2.55
CA TYR A 127 11.71 2.55 -1.13
C TYR A 127 11.31 1.23 -0.45
N TRP A 128 10.29 0.54 -0.98
CA TRP A 128 9.80 -0.69 -0.35
C TRP A 128 10.78 -1.86 -0.50
N THR A 129 11.53 -1.96 -1.60
CA THR A 129 12.61 -2.96 -1.71
C THR A 129 13.76 -2.67 -0.77
N HIS A 130 14.08 -1.40 -0.50
CA HIS A 130 15.08 -1.05 0.50
C HIS A 130 14.65 -1.45 1.92
N ILE A 131 13.37 -1.26 2.27
CA ILE A 131 12.85 -1.55 3.62
C ILE A 131 12.55 -3.03 3.83
N PHE A 132 11.92 -3.70 2.85
CA PHE A 132 11.39 -5.07 3.00
C PHE A 132 12.16 -6.12 2.19
N GLY A 133 13.10 -5.70 1.34
CA GLY A 133 13.90 -6.57 0.49
C GLY A 133 13.30 -6.76 -0.91
N GLN A 134 14.13 -7.20 -1.85
CA GLN A 134 13.72 -7.40 -3.24
C GLN A 134 12.70 -8.54 -3.42
N LYS A 135 12.79 -9.56 -2.55
CA LYS A 135 11.87 -10.71 -2.55
C LYS A 135 10.41 -10.30 -2.42
N THR A 136 10.14 -9.11 -1.87
CA THR A 136 8.78 -8.59 -1.66
C THR A 136 7.96 -8.47 -2.92
N PHE A 137 8.62 -8.27 -4.06
CA PHE A 137 7.98 -8.17 -5.37
C PHE A 137 8.28 -9.36 -6.28
N GLU A 138 8.90 -10.43 -5.77
CA GLU A 138 9.15 -11.65 -6.55
C GLU A 138 7.88 -12.49 -6.70
N THR A 139 7.68 -13.00 -7.92
CA THR A 139 6.59 -13.90 -8.28
C THR A 139 7.16 -15.28 -8.59
N SER A 140 6.56 -16.32 -8.01
CA SER A 140 6.93 -17.71 -8.28
C SER A 140 6.55 -18.13 -9.69
N HIS A 141 7.48 -18.77 -10.40
CA HIS A 141 7.21 -19.48 -11.65
C HIS A 141 6.69 -20.90 -11.41
N ASP A 142 7.04 -21.51 -10.27
CA ASP A 142 6.95 -22.97 -10.06
C ASP A 142 5.77 -23.40 -9.19
N THR A 143 5.05 -22.47 -8.55
CA THR A 143 3.92 -22.80 -7.68
C THR A 143 2.57 -22.29 -8.21
N VAL A 144 1.51 -23.05 -7.91
CA VAL A 144 0.11 -22.73 -8.30
C VAL A 144 -0.32 -21.35 -7.75
N SER A 145 0.29 -20.92 -6.64
CA SER A 145 0.20 -19.55 -6.11
C SER A 145 1.40 -18.72 -6.61
N PRO A 146 1.20 -17.77 -7.52
CA PRO A 146 2.29 -17.05 -8.22
C PRO A 146 3.13 -16.10 -7.36
N ARG A 147 3.04 -16.15 -6.03
CA ARG A 147 3.70 -15.18 -5.14
C ARG A 147 4.52 -15.94 -4.10
N GLU A 148 5.84 -15.92 -4.28
CA GLU A 148 6.80 -16.45 -3.31
C GLU A 148 7.04 -15.44 -2.19
N GLY A 149 7.13 -14.13 -2.52
CA GLY A 149 7.38 -13.02 -1.60
C GLY A 149 6.26 -12.67 -0.62
N ILE A 150 5.76 -13.62 0.18
CA ILE A 150 4.78 -13.36 1.22
C ILE A 150 5.42 -13.66 2.57
N TRP A 151 5.56 -12.63 3.39
CA TRP A 151 5.95 -12.76 4.78
C TRP A 151 4.72 -13.14 5.57
N LYS A 152 4.86 -14.10 6.49
CA LYS A 152 3.78 -14.54 7.35
C LYS A 152 4.24 -14.77 8.78
N SER A 153 3.31 -14.59 9.70
CA SER A 153 3.43 -14.99 11.10
C SER A 153 2.07 -15.39 11.63
N TRP A 154 2.03 -16.37 12.53
CA TRP A 154 0.84 -16.67 13.31
C TRP A 154 0.47 -15.49 14.20
N LEU A 155 -0.83 -15.24 14.35
CA LEU A 155 -1.36 -14.44 15.43
C LEU A 155 -1.61 -15.37 16.63
N PRO A 156 -1.60 -14.87 17.88
CA PRO A 156 -1.89 -15.72 19.05
C PRO A 156 -3.38 -16.11 19.18
N LEU A 157 -4.20 -15.81 18.19
CA LEU A 157 -5.55 -16.35 18.03
C LEU A 157 -5.50 -17.52 17.04
N GLU A 158 -5.97 -18.68 17.47
CA GLU A 158 -5.90 -19.94 16.73
C GLU A 158 -6.42 -19.82 15.30
N GLY A 159 -5.63 -20.29 14.34
CA GLY A 159 -5.94 -20.24 12.91
C GLY A 159 -5.72 -18.89 12.24
N TYR A 160 -5.44 -17.81 12.95
CA TYR A 160 -5.23 -16.49 12.34
C TYR A 160 -3.75 -16.24 12.08
N TYR A 161 -3.47 -15.55 10.98
CA TYR A 161 -2.13 -15.12 10.65
C TYR A 161 -2.11 -13.69 10.13
N LEU A 162 -0.98 -13.02 10.32
CA LEU A 162 -0.64 -11.78 9.66
C LEU A 162 0.22 -12.10 8.44
N SER A 163 0.05 -11.32 7.37
CA SER A 163 0.90 -11.39 6.19
C SER A 163 1.24 -10.02 5.64
N LEU A 164 2.41 -9.92 5.01
CA LEU A 164 2.91 -8.74 4.29
C LEU A 164 3.42 -9.18 2.93
N LYS A 165 3.06 -8.45 1.87
CA LYS A 165 3.56 -8.71 0.51
C LYS A 165 3.54 -7.48 -0.38
N GLY A 166 4.31 -7.55 -1.45
CA GLY A 166 4.20 -6.64 -2.57
C GLY A 166 2.93 -6.87 -3.41
N GLY A 167 2.37 -5.77 -3.89
CA GLY A 167 1.23 -5.70 -4.80
C GLY A 167 -0.14 -5.85 -4.11
N SER A 168 -0.70 -4.73 -3.66
CA SER A 168 -2.08 -4.65 -3.13
C SER A 168 -3.18 -4.82 -4.19
N GLY A 169 -2.83 -4.72 -5.47
CA GLY A 169 -3.79 -4.68 -6.58
C GLY A 169 -4.50 -3.33 -6.75
N SER A 170 -4.34 -2.38 -5.83
CA SER A 170 -4.82 -1.00 -5.99
C SER A 170 -3.76 -0.08 -6.61
N GLY A 171 -2.48 -0.36 -6.41
CA GLY A 171 -1.36 0.41 -6.94
C GLY A 171 -0.16 -0.48 -7.31
N THR A 172 0.58 -0.09 -8.33
CA THR A 172 1.83 -0.74 -8.75
C THR A 172 2.90 -0.45 -7.71
N PHE A 173 3.66 -1.48 -7.33
CA PHE A 173 4.68 -1.41 -6.26
C PHE A 173 4.16 -0.95 -4.89
N SER A 174 2.86 -1.10 -4.65
CA SER A 174 2.29 -0.95 -3.33
C SER A 174 2.55 -2.17 -2.46
N MET A 175 2.41 -2.01 -1.16
CA MET A 175 2.43 -3.07 -0.16
C MET A 175 1.01 -3.43 0.26
N ASP A 176 0.82 -4.66 0.72
CA ASP A 176 -0.46 -5.17 1.24
C ASP A 176 -0.17 -5.92 2.54
N ILE A 177 -0.76 -5.45 3.64
CA ILE A 177 -0.82 -6.18 4.91
C ILE A 177 -2.20 -6.82 5.04
N ALA A 178 -2.24 -8.05 5.53
CA ALA A 178 -3.49 -8.78 5.63
C ALA A 178 -3.55 -9.67 6.86
N ILE A 179 -4.74 -9.73 7.47
CA ILE A 179 -5.11 -10.76 8.43
C ILE A 179 -5.88 -11.84 7.67
N GLY A 180 -5.37 -13.07 7.76
CA GLY A 180 -5.99 -14.25 7.18
C GLY A 180 -6.36 -15.29 8.22
N HIS A 181 -7.10 -16.29 7.76
CA HIS A 181 -7.40 -17.48 8.54
C HIS A 181 -6.99 -18.73 7.75
N ASP A 182 -6.23 -19.61 8.39
CA ASP A 182 -5.83 -20.89 7.84
C ASP A 182 -6.94 -21.92 8.06
N ASN A 183 -7.53 -22.39 6.97
CA ASN A 183 -8.60 -23.39 7.03
C ASN A 183 -8.12 -24.78 7.47
N LYS A 184 -6.81 -25.00 7.47
CA LYS A 184 -6.13 -26.24 7.87
C LYS A 184 -5.24 -26.03 9.09
N TYR A 185 -5.60 -25.08 9.95
CA TYR A 185 -4.83 -24.75 11.15
C TYR A 185 -4.40 -25.97 11.96
N GLU A 186 -5.27 -26.96 12.17
CA GLU A 186 -4.92 -28.18 12.92
C GLU A 186 -3.75 -28.98 12.30
N GLU A 187 -3.60 -28.93 10.98
CA GLU A 187 -2.48 -29.57 10.26
C GLU A 187 -1.20 -28.71 10.32
N HIS A 188 -1.34 -27.38 10.48
CA HIS A 188 -0.25 -26.42 10.32
C HIS A 188 0.21 -25.74 11.62
N LYS A 189 -0.48 -25.93 12.75
CA LYS A 189 -0.24 -25.20 14.01
C LYS A 189 1.17 -25.36 14.58
N ASP A 190 1.81 -26.49 14.30
CA ASP A 190 3.17 -26.79 14.78
C ASP A 190 4.25 -26.32 13.78
N MET A 191 3.85 -25.76 12.63
CA MET A 191 4.78 -25.19 11.66
C MET A 191 5.24 -23.79 12.13
N PRO A 192 6.52 -23.44 11.93
CA PRO A 192 7.05 -22.15 12.36
C PRO A 192 6.37 -20.96 11.66
N GLN A 193 5.83 -21.17 10.47
CA GLN A 193 5.09 -20.17 9.70
C GLN A 193 3.85 -20.79 9.05
N PRO A 194 2.75 -20.02 8.89
CA PRO A 194 1.60 -20.46 8.11
C PRO A 194 2.00 -20.75 6.66
N LEU A 195 1.40 -21.77 6.04
CA LEU A 195 1.69 -22.11 4.65
C LEU A 195 1.39 -20.97 3.67
N HIS A 196 2.07 -20.99 2.53
CA HIS A 196 1.93 -20.04 1.42
C HIS A 196 0.61 -20.18 0.64
N ASP A 197 -0.54 -20.08 1.31
CA ASP A 197 -1.86 -19.90 0.67
C ASP A 197 -2.38 -18.47 0.90
N THR A 198 -2.72 -17.77 -0.19
CA THR A 198 -3.34 -16.42 -0.14
C THR A 198 -4.86 -16.46 -0.12
N GLY A 199 -5.48 -17.63 -0.35
CA GLY A 199 -6.92 -17.83 -0.32
C GLY A 199 -7.54 -17.63 1.08
N GLY A 200 -6.69 -17.72 2.11
CA GLY A 200 -7.06 -17.46 3.51
C GLY A 200 -7.07 -15.99 3.91
N GLU A 201 -6.55 -15.05 3.11
CA GLU A 201 -6.51 -13.63 3.48
C GLU A 201 -7.90 -13.00 3.41
N ILE A 202 -8.44 -12.61 4.57
CA ILE A 202 -9.83 -12.13 4.69
C ILE A 202 -9.87 -10.62 4.72
N TRP A 203 -8.95 -9.97 5.43
CA TRP A 203 -8.94 -8.51 5.63
C TRP A 203 -7.61 -7.93 5.23
N ARG A 204 -7.63 -6.80 4.53
CA ARG A 204 -6.45 -6.23 3.91
C ARG A 204 -6.41 -4.71 4.03
N VAL A 205 -5.23 -4.18 4.22
CA VAL A 205 -4.91 -2.76 4.05
C VAL A 205 -3.73 -2.67 3.08
N GLY A 206 -3.90 -1.91 2.01
CA GLY A 206 -2.86 -1.66 1.02
C GLY A 206 -2.33 -0.25 1.16
N PHE A 207 -1.01 -0.10 1.13
CA PHE A 207 -0.36 1.19 1.27
C PHE A 207 0.79 1.36 0.28
N ASP A 208 1.14 2.61 -0.02
CA ASP A 208 2.32 2.95 -0.78
C ASP A 208 2.89 4.31 -0.32
N LEU A 209 3.85 4.83 -1.08
CA LEU A 209 4.49 6.11 -0.83
C LEU A 209 4.10 7.10 -1.94
N GLU A 210 4.13 8.37 -1.61
CA GLU A 210 4.19 9.48 -2.55
C GLU A 210 5.27 10.46 -2.09
N ILE A 211 6.06 10.93 -3.04
CA ILE A 211 7.01 12.03 -2.87
C ILE A 211 6.31 13.28 -3.38
N SER A 212 6.09 14.24 -2.49
CA SER A 212 5.49 15.53 -2.85
C SER A 212 6.45 16.36 -3.72
N GLY A 213 5.94 17.41 -4.37
CA GLY A 213 6.79 18.36 -5.10
C GLY A 213 7.86 19.03 -4.23
N GLU A 214 7.65 19.07 -2.92
CA GLU A 214 8.59 19.59 -1.91
C GLU A 214 9.54 18.51 -1.36
N LYS A 215 9.51 17.30 -1.94
CA LYS A 215 10.29 16.12 -1.55
C LYS A 215 9.94 15.55 -0.17
N GLU A 216 8.77 15.87 0.36
CA GLU A 216 8.24 15.24 1.57
C GLU A 216 7.80 13.81 1.28
N LYS A 217 7.98 12.91 2.24
CA LYS A 217 7.50 11.52 2.14
C LYS A 217 6.08 11.44 2.71
N ILE A 218 5.14 11.11 1.86
CA ILE A 218 3.73 10.93 2.22
C ILE A 218 3.42 9.44 2.20
N PHE A 219 2.97 8.90 3.34
CA PHE A 219 2.49 7.53 3.42
C PHE A 219 1.04 7.49 2.94
N ARG A 220 0.69 6.61 2.01
CA ARG A 220 -0.68 6.58 1.46
C ARG A 220 -1.35 5.25 1.71
N ILE A 221 -2.49 5.26 2.38
CA ILE A 221 -3.38 4.10 2.47
C ILE A 221 -4.31 4.12 1.25
N ILE A 222 -4.04 3.23 0.30
CA ILE A 222 -4.69 3.19 -1.03
C ILE A 222 -5.76 2.10 -1.14
N ARG A 223 -5.94 1.31 -0.08
CA ARG A 223 -6.92 0.22 -0.03
C ARG A 223 -7.23 -0.15 1.42
N THR A 224 -8.51 -0.43 1.69
CA THR A 224 -8.94 -1.19 2.86
C THR A 224 -10.10 -2.11 2.50
N GLY A 225 -10.15 -3.32 3.04
CA GLY A 225 -11.34 -4.15 2.91
C GLY A 225 -11.12 -5.66 2.86
N SER A 226 -12.09 -6.35 2.25
CA SER A 226 -12.08 -7.81 2.17
C SER A 226 -11.13 -8.30 1.06
N GLY A 227 -10.29 -9.28 1.39
CA GLY A 227 -9.51 -10.07 0.43
C GLY A 227 -10.35 -11.14 -0.27
N GLN A 228 -11.52 -11.48 0.29
CA GLN A 228 -12.38 -12.54 -0.25
C GLN A 228 -13.49 -11.97 -1.13
N LYS A 229 -13.70 -12.59 -2.29
CA LYS A 229 -14.86 -12.34 -3.17
C LYS A 229 -16.13 -12.80 -2.45
N SER A 230 -17.25 -12.13 -2.71
CA SER A 230 -18.56 -12.55 -2.19
C SER A 230 -18.82 -14.01 -2.55
N GLN A 231 -18.83 -14.87 -1.53
CA GLN A 231 -19.05 -16.30 -1.68
C GLN A 231 -20.52 -16.53 -2.01
N LYS A 232 -20.80 -17.32 -3.05
CA LYS A 232 -22.18 -17.76 -3.33
C LYS A 232 -22.58 -19.00 -2.52
N ASP A 233 -21.58 -19.68 -1.95
CA ASP A 233 -21.72 -20.90 -1.17
C ASP A 233 -22.13 -20.58 0.29
N PRO A 234 -23.33 -21.01 0.75
CA PRO A 234 -23.82 -20.73 2.09
C PRO A 234 -22.92 -21.27 3.21
N GLU A 235 -22.30 -22.44 3.05
CA GLU A 235 -21.45 -23.04 4.09
C GLU A 235 -20.21 -22.19 4.32
N LYS A 236 -19.60 -21.71 3.24
CA LYS A 236 -18.45 -20.80 3.31
C LYS A 236 -18.81 -19.45 3.93
N GLN A 237 -20.02 -18.95 3.69
CA GLN A 237 -20.49 -17.72 4.34
C GLN A 237 -20.68 -17.89 5.84
N VAL A 238 -21.22 -19.03 6.29
CA VAL A 238 -21.36 -19.35 7.73
C VAL A 238 -19.98 -19.39 8.38
N LYS A 239 -19.04 -20.13 7.78
CA LYS A 239 -17.66 -20.20 8.28
C LYS A 239 -17.00 -18.82 8.36
N GLN A 240 -17.17 -17.96 7.36
CA GLN A 240 -16.65 -16.58 7.40
C GLN A 240 -17.28 -15.74 8.53
N LYS A 241 -18.58 -15.89 8.79
CA LYS A 241 -19.26 -15.22 9.89
C LYS A 241 -18.71 -15.69 11.24
N GLU A 242 -18.46 -16.99 11.39
CA GLU A 242 -17.87 -17.57 12.61
C GLU A 242 -16.43 -17.11 12.84
N ILE A 243 -15.61 -17.09 11.78
CA ILE A 243 -14.25 -16.54 11.83
C ILE A 243 -14.33 -15.06 12.27
N ARG A 244 -15.15 -14.24 11.59
CA ARG A 244 -15.31 -12.83 11.99
C ARG A 244 -15.78 -12.69 13.44
N LYS A 245 -16.76 -13.49 13.87
CA LYS A 245 -17.29 -13.48 15.23
C LYS A 245 -16.21 -13.84 16.25
N THR A 246 -15.42 -14.87 15.99
CA THR A 246 -14.34 -15.32 16.88
C THR A 246 -13.30 -14.22 17.09
N PHE A 247 -12.90 -13.53 16.01
CA PHE A 247 -11.99 -12.40 16.11
C PHE A 247 -12.59 -11.25 16.93
N LEU A 248 -13.84 -10.86 16.62
CA LEU A 248 -14.55 -9.82 17.36
C LEU A 248 -14.76 -10.19 18.82
N ASP A 249 -15.02 -11.45 19.14
CA ASP A 249 -15.22 -11.92 20.51
C ASP A 249 -13.92 -11.82 21.32
N LYS A 250 -12.77 -12.11 20.69
CA LYS A 250 -11.45 -12.01 21.31
C LYS A 250 -10.98 -10.57 21.51
N TYR A 251 -11.02 -9.77 20.43
CA TYR A 251 -10.37 -8.46 20.38
C TYR A 251 -11.33 -7.28 20.54
N LYS A 252 -12.64 -7.54 20.48
CA LYS A 252 -13.71 -6.53 20.56
C LYS A 252 -13.60 -5.42 19.51
N THR A 253 -12.81 -5.64 18.47
CA THR A 253 -12.61 -4.72 17.35
C THR A 253 -12.45 -5.45 16.03
N SER A 254 -12.67 -4.73 14.93
CA SER A 254 -12.53 -5.29 13.59
C SER A 254 -11.06 -5.50 13.21
N PRO A 255 -10.73 -6.59 12.50
CA PRO A 255 -9.38 -6.80 11.95
C PRO A 255 -8.90 -5.64 11.08
N GLN A 256 -9.79 -5.02 10.30
CA GLN A 256 -9.45 -3.88 9.45
C GLN A 256 -9.00 -2.67 10.26
N ARG A 257 -9.67 -2.38 11.37
CA ARG A 257 -9.29 -1.27 12.27
C ARG A 257 -7.87 -1.48 12.80
N LEU A 258 -7.56 -2.69 13.25
CA LEU A 258 -6.19 -3.03 13.70
C LEU A 258 -5.15 -2.93 12.58
N LEU A 259 -5.49 -3.35 11.36
CA LEU A 259 -4.60 -3.21 10.20
C LEU A 259 -4.36 -1.75 9.80
N LEU A 260 -5.36 -0.86 9.96
CA LEU A 260 -5.18 0.58 9.71
C LEU A 260 -4.20 1.19 10.71
N PHE A 261 -4.34 0.89 12.01
CA PHE A 261 -3.38 1.33 13.02
C PHE A 261 -2.00 0.72 12.81
N LEU A 262 -1.90 -0.54 12.36
CA LEU A 262 -0.62 -1.14 11.99
C LEU A 262 0.05 -0.39 10.81
N ALA A 263 -0.72 -0.02 9.79
CA ALA A 263 -0.19 0.77 8.68
C ALA A 263 0.33 2.15 9.15
N LEU A 264 -0.39 2.80 10.08
CA LEU A 264 0.06 4.05 10.69
C LEU A 264 1.32 3.88 11.54
N GLU A 265 1.43 2.79 12.31
CA GLU A 265 2.65 2.48 13.09
C GLU A 265 3.87 2.20 12.21
N ILE A 266 3.67 1.50 11.09
CA ILE A 266 4.72 1.33 10.07
C ILE A 266 5.15 2.72 9.55
N ALA A 267 4.19 3.58 9.21
CA ALA A 267 4.49 4.92 8.72
C ALA A 267 5.21 5.79 9.78
N TYR A 268 4.79 5.70 11.04
CA TYR A 268 5.40 6.36 12.17
C TYR A 268 6.84 5.90 12.37
N THR A 269 7.06 4.58 12.47
CA THR A 269 8.38 3.95 12.63
C THR A 269 9.34 4.32 11.50
N LEU A 270 8.84 4.39 10.26
CA LEU A 270 9.61 4.77 9.08
C LEU A 270 9.77 6.29 8.91
N LYS A 271 9.33 7.08 9.89
CA LYS A 271 9.46 8.54 9.93
C LYS A 271 8.91 9.21 8.67
N PHE A 272 7.66 8.91 8.36
CA PHE A 272 6.90 9.67 7.36
C PHE A 272 6.39 10.97 7.97
N ASP A 273 6.43 12.05 7.20
CA ASP A 273 6.00 13.37 7.65
C ASP A 273 4.47 13.47 7.70
N LYS A 274 3.84 12.93 6.65
CA LYS A 274 2.39 13.01 6.40
C LYS A 274 1.83 11.64 6.07
N ALA A 275 0.53 11.48 6.32
CA ALA A 275 -0.23 10.36 5.78
C ALA A 275 -1.46 10.86 5.01
N LYS A 276 -1.84 10.12 3.97
CA LYS A 276 -3.11 10.29 3.26
C LYS A 276 -3.82 8.96 3.12
N ALA A 277 -5.14 8.98 3.09
CA ALA A 277 -5.93 7.77 2.90
C ALA A 277 -6.99 8.00 1.81
N LEU A 278 -7.23 6.98 0.99
CA LEU A 278 -8.23 7.08 -0.07
C LEU A 278 -9.64 7.23 0.54
N SER A 279 -10.37 8.26 0.14
CA SER A 279 -11.75 8.47 0.59
C SER A 279 -12.72 7.50 -0.10
N THR A 280 -13.95 7.39 0.42
CA THR A 280 -15.01 6.64 -0.28
C THR A 280 -15.24 7.20 -1.69
N GLU A 281 -15.25 8.52 -1.83
CA GLU A 281 -15.34 9.21 -3.13
C GLU A 281 -14.12 8.89 -4.02
N GLY A 282 -12.90 8.97 -3.46
CA GLY A 282 -11.66 8.64 -4.17
C GLY A 282 -11.61 7.18 -4.61
N ALA A 283 -12.10 6.25 -3.79
CA ALA A 283 -12.21 4.83 -4.13
C ALA A 283 -13.17 4.61 -5.30
N MET A 284 -14.28 5.37 -5.37
CA MET A 284 -15.20 5.32 -6.49
C MET A 284 -14.64 5.97 -7.76
N ARG A 285 -13.85 7.05 -7.64
CA ARG A 285 -13.36 7.83 -8.78
C ARG A 285 -12.04 7.35 -9.36
N LEU A 286 -11.09 6.95 -8.51
CA LEU A 286 -9.71 6.64 -8.90
C LEU A 286 -9.45 5.14 -8.99
N SER A 287 -10.13 4.32 -8.19
CA SER A 287 -9.82 2.89 -8.04
C SER A 287 -10.61 1.98 -9.01
N LEU A 288 -10.13 0.74 -9.20
CA LEU A 288 -10.90 -0.33 -9.86
C LEU A 288 -12.05 -0.83 -8.97
N LEU A 289 -12.06 -0.40 -7.72
CA LEU A 289 -13.03 -0.80 -6.70
C LEU A 289 -14.40 -0.16 -6.87
N ALA A 290 -14.59 0.77 -7.83
CA ALA A 290 -15.93 1.23 -8.22
C ALA A 290 -16.89 0.08 -8.60
N GLN A 291 -16.35 -1.10 -8.94
CA GLN A 291 -17.10 -2.32 -9.25
C GLN A 291 -17.05 -3.39 -8.13
N ALA A 292 -16.52 -3.06 -6.94
CA ALA A 292 -16.44 -4.01 -5.84
C ALA A 292 -17.85 -4.40 -5.37
N LYS A 293 -18.11 -5.71 -5.24
CA LYS A 293 -19.42 -6.28 -4.90
C LYS A 293 -19.93 -5.96 -3.50
N SER A 294 -19.15 -5.25 -2.68
CA SER A 294 -19.55 -4.76 -1.37
C SER A 294 -18.90 -3.39 -1.18
N PRO A 295 -19.67 -2.29 -1.23
CA PRO A 295 -19.11 -0.98 -0.89
C PRO A 295 -18.77 -0.98 0.60
N LEU A 296 -17.49 -0.78 0.91
CA LEU A 296 -17.03 -0.41 2.24
C LEU A 296 -17.05 1.12 2.30
N ASP A 297 -17.46 1.66 3.45
CA ASP A 297 -17.25 3.07 3.71
C ASP A 297 -15.79 3.28 4.14
N TYR A 298 -14.98 3.68 3.15
CA TYR A 298 -13.56 3.96 3.33
C TYR A 298 -13.41 5.16 4.27
N SER A 299 -14.12 6.27 3.98
CA SER A 299 -14.03 7.50 4.75
C SER A 299 -14.30 7.27 6.24
N ALA A 300 -15.40 6.59 6.59
CA ALA A 300 -15.70 6.31 7.99
C ALA A 300 -14.58 5.51 8.69
N SER A 301 -14.03 4.50 8.00
CA SER A 301 -12.93 3.69 8.55
C SER A 301 -11.64 4.50 8.75
N MET A 302 -11.34 5.43 7.84
CA MET A 302 -10.14 6.27 7.91
C MET A 302 -10.29 7.39 8.94
N THR A 303 -11.46 8.03 9.02
CA THR A 303 -11.74 9.04 10.05
C THR A 303 -11.68 8.45 11.45
N GLY A 304 -12.14 7.22 11.64
CA GLY A 304 -11.96 6.48 12.89
C GLY A 304 -10.49 6.16 13.24
N ALA A 305 -9.57 6.31 12.29
CA ALA A 305 -8.13 6.20 12.47
C ALA A 305 -7.42 7.57 12.46
N GLY A 306 -8.17 8.67 12.66
CA GLY A 306 -7.62 10.02 12.82
C GLY A 306 -7.36 10.79 11.52
N PHE A 307 -7.83 10.33 10.38
CA PHE A 307 -7.73 11.08 9.13
C PHE A 307 -8.82 12.15 9.03
N GLU A 308 -8.43 13.37 8.66
CA GLU A 308 -9.36 14.47 8.46
C GLU A 308 -9.96 14.45 7.04
N ASP A 309 -11.28 14.54 6.95
CA ASP A 309 -11.97 14.73 5.68
C ASP A 309 -12.03 16.23 5.33
N ARG A 310 -11.31 16.61 4.28
CA ARG A 310 -11.30 17.97 3.72
C ARG A 310 -11.98 18.05 2.35
N GLY A 311 -12.70 16.98 1.97
CA GLY A 311 -13.32 16.81 0.66
C GLY A 311 -12.37 16.31 -0.42
N GLY A 312 -12.90 15.55 -1.38
CA GLY A 312 -12.16 15.05 -2.53
C GLY A 312 -11.70 13.60 -2.39
N ASN A 313 -10.65 13.23 -3.15
CA ASN A 313 -10.24 11.83 -3.30
C ASN A 313 -9.45 11.27 -2.10
N TRP A 314 -8.94 12.14 -1.22
CA TRP A 314 -7.99 11.78 -0.17
C TRP A 314 -8.39 12.46 1.15
N LEU A 315 -8.33 11.71 2.24
CA LEU A 315 -8.31 12.23 3.60
C LEU A 315 -6.84 12.41 4.03
N GLU A 316 -6.57 13.36 4.91
CA GLU A 316 -5.21 13.78 5.23
C GLU A 316 -4.90 13.77 6.72
N MET A 317 -3.62 13.56 7.02
CA MET A 317 -3.00 13.70 8.33
C MET A 317 -1.67 14.41 8.12
N ASN A 318 -1.61 15.68 8.51
CA ASN A 318 -0.56 16.60 8.07
C ASN A 318 0.68 16.60 8.97
N ASN A 319 0.60 16.12 10.21
CA ASN A 319 1.74 16.01 11.12
C ASN A 319 1.78 14.62 11.76
N LEU A 320 1.98 13.56 10.97
CA LEU A 320 1.93 12.17 11.47
C LEU A 320 2.81 11.96 12.70
N GLN A 321 4.01 12.54 12.74
CA GLN A 321 4.94 12.34 13.85
C GLN A 321 4.47 12.98 15.17
N GLU A 322 3.72 14.08 15.10
CA GLU A 322 3.18 14.77 16.29
C GLU A 322 1.81 14.21 16.65
N ASP A 323 0.97 13.96 15.65
CA ASP A 323 -0.43 13.57 15.79
C ASP A 323 -0.58 12.08 16.14
N TYR A 324 0.42 11.22 15.89
CA TYR A 324 0.27 9.77 16.03
C TYR A 324 -0.29 9.34 17.39
N TYR A 325 0.30 9.84 18.48
CA TYR A 325 -0.19 9.50 19.83
C TYR A 325 -1.51 10.19 20.18
N ASP A 326 -1.77 11.38 19.61
CA ASP A 326 -3.06 12.07 19.72
C ASP A 326 -4.18 11.23 19.09
N ILE A 327 -3.92 10.68 17.91
CA ILE A 327 -4.82 9.83 17.12
C ILE A 327 -5.08 8.53 17.83
N LEU A 328 -4.00 7.86 18.26
CA LEU A 328 -4.08 6.67 19.07
C LEU A 328 -5.05 6.97 20.21
N ALA A 329 -4.76 7.94 21.07
CA ALA A 329 -5.53 8.28 22.27
C ALA A 329 -6.89 8.98 22.04
N GLY A 330 -7.29 9.27 20.80
CA GLY A 330 -8.49 10.02 20.44
C GLY A 330 -8.58 11.40 21.08
N ALA A 331 -7.45 12.11 21.17
CA ALA A 331 -7.44 13.53 21.51
C ALA A 331 -8.00 14.33 20.33
N GLY A 332 -9.29 14.70 20.40
CA GLY A 332 -9.96 15.46 19.34
C GLY A 332 -10.72 14.61 18.31
N TYR A 333 -10.67 13.27 18.46
CA TYR A 333 -11.39 12.31 17.63
C TYR A 333 -12.32 11.47 18.52
N GLU A 334 -13.60 11.31 18.15
CA GLU A 334 -14.59 10.56 18.95
C GLU A 334 -14.28 9.05 19.05
N GLU A 335 -13.34 8.53 18.24
CA GLU A 335 -13.05 7.10 18.11
C GLU A 335 -11.59 6.71 18.47
N ALA A 336 -11.13 7.07 19.67
CA ALA A 336 -9.86 6.55 20.24
C ALA A 336 -9.79 5.01 20.17
N LEU A 337 -8.58 4.43 20.11
CA LEU A 337 -8.43 3.01 20.48
C LEU A 337 -8.96 2.81 21.90
N GLN A 338 -9.95 1.95 22.05
CA GLN A 338 -10.45 1.61 23.37
C GLN A 338 -9.44 0.69 24.08
N PRO A 339 -9.40 0.64 25.42
CA PRO A 339 -8.40 -0.16 26.16
C PRO A 339 -8.33 -1.64 25.73
N HIS A 340 -9.45 -2.22 25.32
CA HIS A 340 -9.50 -3.60 24.82
C HIS A 340 -8.89 -3.75 23.42
N GLU A 341 -8.90 -2.70 22.61
CA GLU A 341 -8.32 -2.66 21.26
C GLU A 341 -6.79 -2.54 21.32
N VAL A 342 -6.24 -1.84 22.33
CA VAL A 342 -4.79 -1.68 22.54
C VAL A 342 -4.10 -3.03 22.66
N ARG A 343 -4.71 -3.98 23.40
CA ARG A 343 -4.20 -5.36 23.48
C ARG A 343 -4.20 -6.06 22.12
N GLY A 344 -5.30 -5.93 21.37
CA GLY A 344 -5.41 -6.51 20.03
C GLY A 344 -4.36 -5.93 19.07
N PHE A 345 -4.12 -4.62 19.17
CA PHE A 345 -3.13 -3.92 18.40
C PHE A 345 -1.71 -4.38 18.75
N GLY A 346 -1.36 -4.48 20.04
CA GLY A 346 -0.07 -5.00 20.48
C GLY A 346 0.23 -6.40 19.95
N MET A 347 -0.78 -7.29 19.91
CA MET A 347 -0.60 -8.65 19.36
C MET A 347 -0.40 -8.65 17.84
N VAL A 348 -0.97 -7.68 17.12
CA VAL A 348 -0.73 -7.50 15.68
C VAL A 348 0.67 -6.95 15.43
N ILE A 349 1.18 -6.06 16.28
CA ILE A 349 2.56 -5.58 16.22
C ILE A 349 3.54 -6.72 16.52
N GLU A 350 3.29 -7.51 17.56
CA GLU A 350 4.09 -8.69 17.91
C GLU A 350 4.18 -9.66 16.71
N ALA A 351 3.05 -9.95 16.07
CA ALA A 351 3.01 -10.78 14.87
C ALA A 351 3.72 -10.13 13.67
N PHE A 352 3.66 -8.80 13.53
CA PHE A 352 4.42 -8.08 12.50
C PHE A 352 5.93 -8.24 12.71
N ASN A 353 6.39 -8.07 13.95
CA ASN A 353 7.80 -8.22 14.30
C ASN A 353 8.30 -9.67 14.13
N LYS A 354 7.40 -10.66 14.10
CA LYS A 354 7.70 -12.07 13.83
C LYS A 354 7.51 -12.49 12.37
N LEU A 355 7.16 -11.55 11.48
CA LEU A 355 6.99 -11.83 10.06
C LEU A 355 8.27 -12.45 9.49
N GLY A 356 8.13 -13.65 8.94
CA GLY A 356 9.22 -14.35 8.28
C GLY A 356 8.83 -14.85 6.89
N HIS A 357 9.86 -15.15 6.12
CA HIS A 357 9.80 -15.68 4.76
C HIS A 357 10.67 -16.93 4.69
N MET A 358 10.16 -18.01 4.10
CA MET A 358 10.87 -19.30 4.04
C MET A 358 12.32 -19.17 3.52
N ASP A 359 12.52 -18.38 2.46
CA ASP A 359 13.84 -18.20 1.83
C ASP A 359 14.59 -16.91 2.22
N ALA A 360 14.08 -16.08 3.12
CA ALA A 360 14.71 -14.80 3.48
C ALA A 360 14.83 -14.56 5.00
N GLY A 361 14.31 -15.49 5.82
CA GLY A 361 14.32 -15.33 7.27
C GLY A 361 13.32 -14.27 7.72
N GLU A 362 13.60 -13.63 8.85
CA GLU A 362 12.72 -12.61 9.43
C GLU A 362 12.84 -11.26 8.74
N LEU A 363 11.76 -10.49 8.75
CA LEU A 363 11.76 -9.10 8.34
C LEU A 363 12.69 -8.28 9.24
N THR A 364 13.56 -7.47 8.62
CA THR A 364 14.52 -6.62 9.35
C THR A 364 13.85 -5.45 10.05
N LEU A 365 12.78 -4.89 9.45
CA LEU A 365 12.01 -3.84 10.09
C LEU A 365 11.28 -4.40 11.31
N LYS A 366 11.59 -3.88 12.49
CA LYS A 366 10.85 -4.11 13.74
C LYS A 366 10.19 -2.80 14.19
N LEU A 367 8.94 -2.90 14.61
CA LEU A 367 8.16 -1.80 15.18
C LEU A 367 8.45 -1.70 16.69
N ALA A 368 8.41 -0.48 17.24
CA ALA A 368 8.96 -0.14 18.55
C ALA A 368 8.26 -0.79 19.76
N HIS A 369 7.08 -1.39 19.56
CA HIS A 369 6.27 -1.99 20.59
C HIS A 369 6.31 -3.52 20.51
N GLU A 370 7.33 -4.14 21.09
CA GLU A 370 7.51 -5.60 21.01
C GLU A 370 6.49 -6.36 21.87
N GLU A 371 6.07 -5.78 23.01
CA GLU A 371 5.15 -6.42 23.96
C GLU A 371 3.84 -5.61 24.12
N PRO A 372 2.65 -6.27 24.10
CA PRO A 372 1.36 -5.60 24.30
C PRO A 372 1.26 -4.78 25.59
N GLU A 373 1.99 -5.18 26.63
CA GLU A 373 2.02 -4.51 27.93
C GLU A 373 2.77 -3.17 27.90
N GLU A 374 3.77 -3.02 27.05
CA GLU A 374 4.53 -1.77 26.89
C GLU A 374 3.70 -0.73 26.14
N LEU A 375 3.02 -1.16 25.07
CA LEU A 375 2.07 -0.33 24.35
C LEU A 375 0.93 0.13 25.28
N GLN A 376 0.39 -0.78 26.10
CA GLN A 376 -0.64 -0.43 27.09
C GLN A 376 -0.12 0.58 28.13
N LYS A 377 1.12 0.46 28.60
CA LYS A 377 1.71 1.42 29.56
C LYS A 377 1.94 2.79 28.93
N ALA A 378 2.49 2.84 27.72
CA ALA A 378 2.69 4.08 26.97
C ALA A 378 1.35 4.77 26.73
N TRP A 379 0.36 3.99 26.32
CA TRP A 379 -1.02 4.42 26.17
C TRP A 379 -1.62 4.98 27.46
N ASP A 380 -1.56 4.23 28.57
CA ASP A 380 -2.13 4.64 29.85
C ASP A 380 -1.44 5.90 30.41
N ALA A 381 -0.14 6.06 30.18
CA ALA A 381 0.61 7.26 30.54
C ALA A 381 0.12 8.47 29.72
N TYR A 382 -0.04 8.27 28.41
CA TYR A 382 -0.50 9.31 27.50
C TYR A 382 -1.97 9.72 27.78
N ALA A 383 -2.88 8.76 27.95
CA ALA A 383 -4.28 9.01 28.29
C ALA A 383 -4.42 9.81 29.60
N ARG A 384 -3.56 9.54 30.59
CA ARG A 384 -3.51 10.31 31.84
C ARG A 384 -3.08 11.75 31.62
N LEU A 385 -2.04 12.00 30.81
CA LEU A 385 -1.59 13.36 30.48
C LEU A 385 -2.69 14.17 29.80
N ARG A 386 -3.44 13.57 28.87
CA ARG A 386 -4.55 14.23 28.18
C ARG A 386 -5.74 14.54 29.09
N THR A 387 -6.11 13.63 29.99
CA THR A 387 -7.14 13.93 31.00
C THR A 387 -6.73 15.14 31.83
N GLN A 388 -5.47 15.21 32.25
CA GLN A 388 -4.94 16.36 33.01
C GLN A 388 -4.94 17.66 32.19
N GLU A 389 -4.63 17.61 30.89
CA GLU A 389 -4.71 18.78 30.00
C GLU A 389 -6.16 19.27 29.81
N ARG A 390 -7.12 18.37 29.60
CA ARG A 390 -8.56 18.73 29.48
C ARG A 390 -9.10 19.31 30.79
N GLU A 391 -8.70 18.75 31.94
CA GLU A 391 -9.03 19.32 33.25
C GLU A 391 -8.41 20.71 33.45
N ARG A 392 -7.20 20.94 32.96
CA ARG A 392 -6.56 22.28 32.99
C ARG A 392 -7.27 23.27 32.07
N GLN A 393 -7.58 22.89 30.83
CA GLN A 393 -8.29 23.75 29.88
C GLN A 393 -9.68 24.12 30.39
N SER A 394 -10.47 23.14 30.85
CA SER A 394 -11.81 23.42 31.41
C SER A 394 -11.78 24.34 32.64
N ARG A 395 -10.76 24.22 33.51
CA ARG A 395 -10.54 25.16 34.62
C ARG A 395 -10.17 26.56 34.15
N THR A 396 -9.44 26.67 33.04
CA THR A 396 -9.02 27.95 32.46
C THR A 396 -10.21 28.66 31.80
N ASP A 397 -11.07 27.92 31.11
CA ASP A 397 -12.29 28.43 30.48
C ASP A 397 -13.34 28.87 31.53
N LEU A 398 -13.48 28.10 32.62
CA LEU A 398 -14.33 28.48 33.76
C LEU A 398 -13.82 29.73 34.49
N ALA A 399 -12.50 29.92 34.56
CA ALA A 399 -11.90 31.12 35.14
C ALA A 399 -11.98 32.35 34.22
N GLY A 400 -12.06 32.14 32.90
CA GLY A 400 -12.32 33.19 31.92
C GLY A 400 -13.75 33.72 31.95
N ASN A 401 -14.73 32.82 32.08
CA ASN A 401 -16.16 33.17 32.11
C ASN A 401 -16.66 33.75 33.45
N GLN A 402 -15.82 33.78 34.50
CA GLN A 402 -16.13 34.47 35.77
C GLN A 402 -15.58 35.92 35.80
N LYS A 403 -14.91 36.38 34.74
CA LYS A 403 -14.37 37.73 34.61
C LYS A 403 -15.13 38.63 33.62
N GLU A 404 -16.21 38.13 33.03
CA GLU A 404 -17.26 38.94 32.39
C GLU A 404 -18.44 39.10 33.35
#